data_AF-A0AAN8F770-F1
#
_entry.id   AF-A0AAN8F770-F1
#
_cell.length_a   1.000
_cell.length_b   1.000
_cell.length_c   1.000
_cell.angle_alpha   90.00
_cell.angle_beta   90.00
_cell.angle_gamma   90.00
#
_symmetry.space_group_name_H-M   'P 1'
#
loop_
_entity.id
_entity.type
_entity.pdbx_description
1 polymer ?
#
loop_
_entity_poly.entity_id
_entity_poly.type
_entity_poly.pdbx_seq_one_letter_code
_entity_poly.pdbx_strand_id
1 'polypeptide(L)'
;MSILHAANLLQLDKVKELCCEFLKEELDPSNCLAIGALADMYSCQELLCCANECSLNKFQQLVATEEFTSLPFGQLLELISSEELRVVSEEQVFQAVAKWVNFDLTARKQFLPQLLEQVRLPLCHPKFLVDTVSEDALVMEDVACRRLLDEAKNYQLLQLSTPIRPAMQGLRTRPRNSDKFSEVLYVVGGLCKRAALDSVERFVNEEAKPSWQSVASMTKKRGALGVAVLDNFLYAVGGKDEEEIHSSIERYDPTTNQWSNDVAPMLTRRWVAMMVQTIWTLLNVMTVDEISGPVWHLCVHVEENLL
;
A
#
# COMPACT_ATOMS: atom_id res chain seq x y z
N MET A 1 9.71 -34.10 -2.36
CA MET A 1 10.44 -34.09 -1.07
C MET A 1 11.73 -34.91 -1.12
N SER A 2 11.70 -36.21 -1.44
CA SER A 2 12.90 -37.07 -1.45
C SER A 2 13.95 -36.72 -2.52
N ILE A 3 13.51 -36.25 -3.69
CA ILE A 3 14.42 -35.93 -4.81
C ILE A 3 15.27 -34.68 -4.51
N LEU A 4 14.66 -33.62 -3.96
CA LEU A 4 15.39 -32.39 -3.59
C LEU A 4 16.40 -32.66 -2.48
N HIS A 5 16.02 -33.48 -1.50
CA HIS A 5 16.93 -33.92 -0.44
C HIS A 5 18.14 -34.69 -1.00
N ALA A 6 17.89 -35.66 -1.88
CA ALA A 6 18.94 -36.45 -2.52
C ALA A 6 19.84 -35.58 -3.41
N ALA A 7 19.27 -34.65 -4.17
CA ALA A 7 20.01 -33.73 -5.03
C ALA A 7 20.93 -32.80 -4.21
N ASN A 8 20.47 -32.29 -3.06
CA ASN A 8 21.29 -31.46 -2.18
C ASN A 8 22.41 -32.27 -1.52
N LEU A 9 22.12 -33.50 -1.07
CA LEU A 9 23.13 -34.39 -0.48
C LEU A 9 24.22 -34.79 -1.49
N LEU A 10 23.82 -35.01 -2.75
CA LEU A 10 24.72 -35.39 -3.84
C LEU A 10 25.33 -34.20 -4.59
N GLN A 11 25.05 -32.95 -4.17
CA GLN A 11 25.52 -31.71 -4.80
C GLN A 11 25.23 -31.65 -6.32
N LEU A 12 24.04 -32.07 -6.72
CA LEU A 12 23.59 -32.03 -8.12
C LEU A 12 22.88 -30.71 -8.41
N ASP A 13 23.65 -29.64 -8.63
CA ASP A 13 23.14 -28.27 -8.78
C ASP A 13 22.08 -28.13 -9.89
N LYS A 14 22.29 -28.79 -11.04
CA LYS A 14 21.31 -28.77 -12.14
C LYS A 14 19.96 -29.39 -11.78
N VAL A 15 19.96 -30.45 -10.97
CA VAL A 15 18.71 -31.10 -10.53
C VAL A 15 18.03 -30.23 -9.47
N LYS A 16 18.81 -29.58 -8.61
CA LYS A 16 18.33 -28.60 -7.63
C LYS A 16 17.62 -27.42 -8.32
N GLU A 17 18.21 -26.85 -9.36
CA GLU A 17 17.60 -25.76 -10.16
C GLU A 17 16.28 -26.21 -10.80
N LEU A 18 16.25 -27.34 -11.49
CA LEU A 18 15.01 -27.87 -12.10
C LEU A 18 13.91 -28.16 -11.07
N CYS A 19 14.29 -28.65 -9.88
CA CYS A 19 13.32 -28.84 -8.79
C CYS A 19 12.77 -27.50 -8.29
N CYS A 20 13.60 -26.44 -8.25
CA CYS A 20 13.16 -25.11 -7.85
C CYS A 20 12.23 -24.49 -8.88
N GLU A 21 12.49 -24.65 -10.18
CA GLU A 21 11.58 -24.21 -11.25
C GLU A 21 10.23 -24.92 -11.16
N PHE A 22 10.22 -26.25 -11.00
CA PHE A 22 8.99 -27.01 -10.82
C PHE A 22 8.18 -26.55 -9.59
N LEU A 23 8.86 -26.29 -8.47
CA LEU A 23 8.21 -25.79 -7.26
C LEU A 23 7.71 -24.35 -7.42
N LYS A 24 8.33 -23.53 -8.27
CA LYS A 24 7.83 -22.18 -8.60
C LYS A 24 6.50 -22.25 -9.37
N GLU A 25 6.33 -23.22 -10.28
CA GLU A 25 5.09 -23.39 -11.04
C GLU A 25 3.92 -23.91 -10.18
N GLU A 26 4.22 -24.75 -9.19
CA GLU A 26 3.22 -25.35 -8.29
C GLU A 26 2.96 -24.51 -7.01
N LEU A 27 3.28 -23.20 -7.00
CA LEU A 27 3.09 -22.34 -5.82
C LEU A 27 1.62 -21.99 -5.57
N ASP A 28 1.04 -22.61 -4.54
CA ASP A 28 -0.32 -22.42 -4.06
C ASP A 28 -0.37 -21.90 -2.60
N PRO A 29 -1.47 -21.23 -2.20
CA PRO A 29 -1.62 -20.73 -0.83
C PRO A 29 -1.59 -21.82 0.25
N SER A 30 -1.90 -23.06 -0.11
CA SER A 30 -1.88 -24.21 0.80
C SER A 30 -0.54 -24.92 0.85
N ASN A 31 0.45 -24.49 0.06
CA ASN A 31 1.76 -25.12 0.04
C ASN A 31 2.91 -24.12 0.14
N CYS A 32 2.65 -22.81 0.02
CA CYS A 32 3.68 -21.78 0.00
C CYS A 32 4.53 -21.78 1.28
N LEU A 33 3.93 -22.03 2.44
CA LEU A 33 4.65 -22.11 3.72
C LEU A 33 5.53 -23.36 3.79
N ALA A 34 4.99 -24.51 3.38
CA ALA A 34 5.75 -25.76 3.34
C ALA A 34 6.92 -25.67 2.34
N ILE A 35 6.70 -25.10 1.15
CA ILE A 35 7.73 -24.86 0.14
C ILE A 35 8.77 -23.85 0.65
N GLY A 36 8.35 -22.79 1.34
CA GLY A 36 9.25 -21.83 1.98
C GLY A 36 10.16 -22.48 3.03
N ALA A 37 9.60 -23.29 3.93
CA ALA A 37 10.39 -24.02 4.93
C ALA A 37 11.38 -25.02 4.29
N LEU A 38 11.02 -25.63 3.16
CA LEU A 38 11.95 -26.44 2.38
C LEU A 38 13.04 -25.60 1.73
N ALA A 39 12.68 -24.45 1.15
CA ALA A 39 13.63 -23.54 0.53
C ALA A 39 14.67 -23.04 1.54
N ASP A 40 14.24 -22.72 2.78
CA ASP A 40 15.13 -22.40 3.89
C ASP A 40 16.07 -23.57 4.23
N MET A 41 15.51 -24.78 4.35
CA MET A 41 16.27 -25.99 4.69
C MET A 41 17.37 -26.31 3.66
N TYR A 42 17.11 -26.05 2.38
CA TYR A 42 18.05 -26.30 1.28
C TYR A 42 18.80 -25.04 0.79
N SER A 43 18.62 -23.92 1.50
CA SER A 43 19.20 -22.60 1.20
C SER A 43 18.96 -22.14 -0.24
N CYS A 44 17.77 -22.40 -0.80
CA CYS A 44 17.35 -21.95 -2.12
C CYS A 44 16.75 -20.53 -2.02
N GLN A 45 17.59 -19.50 -2.13
CA GLN A 45 17.15 -18.11 -1.94
C GLN A 45 16.08 -17.66 -2.94
N GLU A 46 16.18 -18.03 -4.21
CA GLU A 46 15.18 -17.61 -5.21
C GLU A 46 13.79 -18.19 -4.93
N LEU A 47 13.73 -19.47 -4.57
CA LEU A 47 12.46 -20.14 -4.26
C LEU A 47 11.87 -19.58 -2.96
N LEU A 48 12.72 -19.29 -1.98
CA LEU A 48 12.32 -18.67 -0.73
C LEU A 48 11.71 -17.29 -0.97
N CYS A 49 12.34 -16.45 -1.79
CA CYS A 49 11.78 -15.14 -2.17
C CYS A 49 10.41 -15.29 -2.83
N CYS A 50 10.27 -16.19 -3.83
CA CYS A 50 8.98 -16.43 -4.48
C CYS A 50 7.90 -16.96 -3.51
N ALA A 51 8.28 -17.84 -2.57
CA ALA A 51 7.36 -18.39 -1.57
C ALA A 51 6.90 -17.31 -0.57
N ASN A 52 7.81 -16.41 -0.16
CA ASN A 52 7.50 -15.27 0.69
C ASN A 52 6.58 -14.29 -0.02
N GLU A 53 6.87 -13.92 -1.27
CA GLU A 53 5.99 -13.08 -2.08
C GLU A 53 4.59 -13.71 -2.25
N CYS A 54 4.52 -15.02 -2.49
CA CYS A 54 3.23 -15.73 -2.59
C CYS A 54 2.45 -15.68 -1.27
N SER A 55 3.13 -15.87 -0.14
CA SER A 55 2.54 -15.81 1.20
C SER A 55 2.01 -14.41 1.53
N LEU A 56 2.72 -13.36 1.08
CA LEU A 56 2.30 -11.97 1.24
C LEU A 56 1.14 -11.61 0.31
N ASN A 57 1.14 -12.11 -0.93
CA ASN A 57 0.12 -11.80 -1.94
C ASN A 57 -1.22 -12.51 -1.67
N LYS A 58 -1.19 -13.76 -1.21
CA LYS A 58 -2.38 -14.59 -0.99
C LYS A 58 -2.70 -14.79 0.49
N PHE A 59 -2.39 -13.80 1.33
CA PHE A 59 -2.55 -13.89 2.78
C PHE A 59 -3.96 -14.28 3.23
N GLN A 60 -5.01 -13.73 2.60
CA GLN A 60 -6.40 -14.06 2.97
C GLN A 60 -6.72 -15.56 2.81
N GLN A 61 -6.20 -16.17 1.75
CA GLN A 61 -6.38 -17.60 1.50
C GLN A 61 -5.53 -18.44 2.47
N LEU A 62 -4.34 -17.93 2.82
CA LEU A 62 -3.45 -18.55 3.79
C LEU A 62 -4.07 -18.66 5.18
N VAL A 63 -4.74 -17.59 5.66
CA VAL A 63 -5.38 -17.60 6.98
C VAL A 63 -6.47 -18.67 7.09
N ALA A 64 -7.07 -19.09 5.97
CA ALA A 64 -8.06 -20.14 5.95
C ALA A 64 -7.46 -21.55 6.15
N THR A 65 -6.19 -21.76 5.81
CA THR A 65 -5.56 -23.09 5.87
C THR A 65 -5.15 -23.48 7.29
N GLU A 66 -5.00 -24.79 7.51
CA GLU A 66 -4.51 -25.34 8.78
C GLU A 66 -3.00 -25.10 8.97
N GLU A 67 -2.23 -25.00 7.88
CA GLU A 67 -0.80 -24.72 7.91
C GLU A 67 -0.49 -23.39 8.62
N PHE A 68 -1.36 -22.40 8.48
CA PHE A 68 -1.22 -21.13 9.18
C PHE A 68 -1.28 -21.30 10.71
N THR A 69 -2.13 -22.20 11.21
CA THR A 69 -2.29 -22.42 12.66
C THR A 69 -1.10 -23.13 13.30
N SER A 70 -0.35 -23.92 12.51
CA SER A 70 0.84 -24.65 12.96
C SER A 70 2.14 -23.86 12.84
N LEU A 71 2.11 -22.63 12.29
CA LEU A 71 3.29 -21.79 12.13
C LEU A 71 4.01 -21.45 13.45
N PRO A 72 5.35 -21.39 13.45
CA PRO A 72 6.14 -20.91 14.58
C PRO A 72 6.02 -19.38 14.72
N PHE A 73 6.19 -18.90 15.96
CA PHE A 73 6.08 -17.47 16.29
C PHE A 73 6.99 -16.57 15.45
N GLY A 74 8.24 -16.97 15.21
CA GLY A 74 9.22 -16.15 14.47
C GLY A 74 8.79 -15.85 13.03
N GLN A 75 8.32 -16.88 12.30
CA GLN A 75 7.85 -16.72 10.92
C GLN A 75 6.57 -15.89 10.85
N LEU A 76 5.65 -16.08 11.82
CA LEU A 76 4.44 -15.27 11.90
C LEU A 76 4.76 -13.79 12.16
N LEU A 77 5.73 -13.52 13.04
CA LEU A 77 6.16 -12.16 13.34
C LEU A 77 6.77 -11.48 12.11
N GLU A 78 7.62 -12.19 11.37
CA GLU A 78 8.21 -11.69 10.12
C GLU A 78 7.13 -11.37 9.08
N LEU A 79 6.16 -12.27 8.92
CA LEU A 79 5.06 -12.11 7.97
C LEU A 79 4.14 -10.92 8.33
N ILE A 80 3.81 -10.75 9.61
CA ILE A 80 3.01 -9.60 10.08
C ILE A 80 3.86 -8.32 10.17
N SER A 81 5.18 -8.40 10.30
CA SER A 81 6.03 -7.21 10.27
C SER A 81 6.20 -6.66 8.85
N SER A 82 6.02 -7.49 7.82
CA SER A 82 6.24 -7.10 6.42
C SER A 82 5.27 -6.00 5.97
N GLU A 83 5.82 -4.92 5.40
CA GLU A 83 5.01 -3.83 4.84
C GLU A 83 4.30 -4.22 3.54
N GLU A 84 4.74 -5.29 2.88
CA GLU A 84 4.24 -5.76 1.57
C GLU A 84 3.06 -6.74 1.68
N LEU A 85 2.61 -7.05 2.90
CA LEU A 85 1.49 -7.95 3.15
C LEU A 85 0.22 -7.41 2.49
N ARG A 86 -0.36 -8.13 1.52
CA ARG A 86 -1.56 -7.70 0.78
C ARG A 86 -2.82 -8.08 1.53
N VAL A 87 -3.42 -7.09 2.19
CA VAL A 87 -4.64 -7.24 2.98
C VAL A 87 -5.61 -6.09 2.68
N VAL A 88 -6.89 -6.41 2.57
CA VAL A 88 -7.97 -5.43 2.34
C VAL A 88 -8.19 -4.53 3.56
N SER A 89 -8.01 -5.08 4.76
CA SER A 89 -8.14 -4.34 6.01
C SER A 89 -7.26 -4.95 7.10
N GLU A 90 -6.76 -4.12 8.02
CA GLU A 90 -6.01 -4.57 9.21
C GLU A 90 -6.86 -5.45 10.14
N GLU A 91 -8.19 -5.40 10.00
CA GLU A 91 -9.11 -6.28 10.71
C GLU A 91 -8.85 -7.76 10.37
N GLN A 92 -8.50 -8.07 9.12
CA GLN A 92 -8.15 -9.44 8.71
C GLN A 92 -6.83 -9.89 9.36
N VAL A 93 -5.86 -8.99 9.51
CA VAL A 93 -4.59 -9.28 10.22
C VAL A 93 -4.86 -9.57 11.68
N PHE A 94 -5.71 -8.76 12.34
CA PHE A 94 -6.13 -9.00 13.71
C PHE A 94 -6.85 -10.34 13.87
N GLN A 95 -7.80 -10.65 12.99
CA GLN A 95 -8.51 -11.94 13.00
C GLN A 95 -7.56 -13.12 12.78
N ALA A 96 -6.54 -12.98 11.94
CA ALA A 96 -5.52 -13.99 11.73
C ALA A 96 -4.70 -14.23 13.01
N VAL A 97 -4.25 -13.16 13.68
CA VAL A 97 -3.55 -13.25 14.97
C VAL A 97 -4.43 -13.90 16.03
N ALA A 98 -5.70 -13.49 16.12
CA ALA A 98 -6.66 -14.07 17.06
C ALA A 98 -6.87 -15.56 16.79
N LYS A 99 -7.02 -15.97 15.52
CA LYS A 99 -7.14 -17.39 15.12
C LYS A 99 -5.90 -18.19 15.53
N TRP A 100 -4.69 -17.65 15.33
CA TRP A 100 -3.44 -18.31 15.70
C TRP A 100 -3.27 -18.43 17.22
N VAL A 101 -3.63 -17.40 17.99
CA VAL A 101 -3.56 -17.44 19.46
C VAL A 101 -4.62 -18.38 20.04
N ASN A 102 -5.83 -18.39 19.49
CA ASN A 102 -6.93 -19.25 19.94
C ASN A 102 -6.64 -20.74 19.75
N PHE A 103 -5.73 -21.11 18.84
CA PHE A 103 -5.33 -22.51 18.65
C PHE A 103 -4.53 -23.07 19.84
N ASP A 104 -3.70 -22.26 20.50
CA ASP A 104 -2.95 -22.65 21.71
C ASP A 104 -2.86 -21.48 22.70
N LEU A 105 -3.93 -21.31 23.48
CA LEU A 105 -4.06 -20.22 24.45
C LEU A 105 -2.97 -20.26 25.53
N THR A 106 -2.47 -21.44 25.90
CA THR A 106 -1.55 -21.59 27.02
C THR A 106 -0.13 -21.15 26.69
N ALA A 107 0.40 -21.56 25.53
CA ALA A 107 1.75 -21.19 25.13
C ALA A 107 1.79 -19.83 24.40
N ARG A 108 0.74 -19.49 23.64
CA ARG A 108 0.77 -18.35 22.72
C ARG A 108 0.33 -17.03 23.34
N LYS A 109 -0.33 -17.06 24.51
CA LYS A 109 -0.76 -15.84 25.22
C LYS A 109 0.39 -14.87 25.52
N GLN A 110 1.59 -15.38 25.80
CA GLN A 110 2.76 -14.55 26.10
C GLN A 110 3.25 -13.73 24.89
N PHE A 111 2.95 -14.18 23.67
CA PHE A 111 3.39 -13.54 22.44
C PHE A 111 2.37 -12.54 21.88
N LEU A 112 1.14 -12.52 22.42
CA LEU A 112 0.05 -11.65 21.96
C LEU A 112 0.44 -10.16 21.94
N PRO A 113 1.11 -9.58 22.95
CA PRO A 113 1.49 -8.17 22.91
C PRO A 113 2.45 -7.85 21.76
N GLN A 114 3.44 -8.71 21.53
CA GLN A 114 4.43 -8.52 20.48
C GLN A 114 3.81 -8.60 19.08
N LEU A 115 2.82 -9.48 18.89
CA LEU A 115 2.07 -9.56 17.63
C LEU A 115 1.18 -8.33 17.43
N LEU A 116 0.45 -7.90 18.47
CA LEU A 116 -0.40 -6.72 18.40
C LEU A 116 0.38 -5.43 18.18
N GLU A 117 1.64 -5.35 18.61
CA GLU A 117 2.51 -4.23 18.27
C GLU A 117 2.80 -4.10 16.78
N GLN A 118 2.70 -5.19 16.01
CA GLN A 118 2.86 -5.20 14.55
C GLN A 118 1.54 -4.98 13.81
N VAL A 119 0.39 -5.20 14.47
CA VAL A 119 -0.93 -4.92 13.90
C VAL A 119 -1.22 -3.42 13.95
N ARG A 120 -1.67 -2.85 12.84
CA ARG A 120 -1.89 -1.41 12.72
C ARG A 120 -3.30 -1.05 13.18
N LEU A 121 -3.59 -1.33 14.46
CA LEU A 121 -4.88 -1.05 15.12
C LEU A 121 -5.43 0.37 14.86
N PRO A 122 -4.62 1.45 14.79
CA PRO A 122 -5.12 2.79 14.49
C PRO A 122 -5.82 2.93 13.13
N LEU A 123 -5.60 2.00 12.20
CA LEU A 123 -6.20 1.98 10.87
C LEU A 123 -7.46 1.11 10.75
N CYS A 124 -7.80 0.34 11.79
CA CYS A 124 -9.02 -0.45 11.82
C CYS A 124 -10.26 0.45 11.91
N HIS A 125 -11.44 -0.04 11.54
CA HIS A 125 -12.66 0.76 11.66
C HIS A 125 -13.04 0.97 13.14
N PRO A 126 -13.51 2.17 13.57
CA PRO A 126 -13.84 2.44 14.98
C PRO A 126 -14.86 1.47 15.58
N LYS A 127 -15.86 1.06 14.79
CA LYS A 127 -16.85 0.04 15.20
C LYS A 127 -16.18 -1.28 15.56
N PHE A 128 -15.22 -1.75 14.76
CA PHE A 128 -14.52 -3.01 14.99
C PHE A 128 -13.68 -2.98 16.28
N LEU A 129 -13.01 -1.86 16.56
CA LEU A 129 -12.21 -1.70 17.79
C LEU A 129 -13.06 -1.75 19.06
N VAL A 130 -14.28 -1.20 19.01
CA VAL A 130 -15.21 -1.20 20.16
C VAL A 130 -15.91 -2.55 20.27
N ASP A 131 -16.50 -3.04 19.19
CA ASP A 131 -17.39 -4.21 19.24
C ASP A 131 -16.63 -5.54 19.32
N THR A 132 -15.43 -5.64 18.71
CA THR A 132 -14.70 -6.92 18.67
C THR A 132 -13.47 -6.89 19.60
N VAL A 133 -12.58 -5.92 19.39
CA VAL A 133 -11.28 -5.92 20.09
C VAL A 133 -11.42 -5.59 21.58
N SER A 134 -12.44 -4.80 21.96
CA SER A 134 -12.68 -4.47 23.37
C SER A 134 -13.49 -5.53 24.13
N GLU A 135 -14.20 -6.40 23.41
CA GLU A 135 -14.89 -7.56 23.99
C GLU A 135 -13.95 -8.76 24.20
N ASP A 136 -12.84 -8.83 23.46
CA ASP A 136 -11.85 -9.90 23.58
C ASP A 136 -11.19 -9.91 24.98
N ALA A 137 -11.56 -10.91 25.79
CA ALA A 137 -11.06 -11.09 27.15
C ALA A 137 -9.52 -11.17 27.21
N LEU A 138 -8.88 -11.76 26.19
CA LEU A 138 -7.42 -11.89 26.10
C LEU A 138 -6.71 -10.53 25.97
N VAL A 139 -7.31 -9.60 25.23
CA VAL A 139 -6.77 -8.25 25.01
C VAL A 139 -6.97 -7.40 26.26
N MET A 140 -8.11 -7.58 26.93
CA MET A 140 -8.43 -6.84 28.15
C MET A 140 -7.65 -7.32 29.38
N GLU A 141 -7.25 -8.59 29.46
CA GLU A 141 -6.43 -9.08 30.57
C GLU A 141 -5.01 -8.49 30.60
N ASP A 142 -4.43 -8.17 29.44
CA ASP A 142 -3.07 -7.65 29.33
C ASP A 142 -3.03 -6.11 29.30
N VAL A 143 -2.20 -5.52 30.16
CA VAL A 143 -1.99 -4.08 30.26
C VAL A 143 -1.33 -3.52 28.98
N ALA A 144 -0.41 -4.26 28.37
CA ALA A 144 0.29 -3.82 27.16
C ALA A 144 -0.67 -3.73 25.97
N CYS A 145 -1.52 -4.75 25.77
CA CYS A 145 -2.55 -4.79 24.74
C CYS A 145 -3.59 -3.69 24.94
N ARG A 146 -4.02 -3.45 26.18
CA ARG A 146 -4.94 -2.35 26.50
C ARG A 146 -4.34 -0.98 26.17
N ARG A 147 -3.06 -0.76 26.45
CA ARG A 147 -2.37 0.49 26.09
C ARG A 147 -2.36 0.73 24.57
N LEU A 148 -2.14 -0.32 23.78
CA LEU A 148 -2.17 -0.24 22.30
C LEU A 148 -3.58 0.07 21.78
N LEU A 149 -4.62 -0.52 22.39
CA LEU A 149 -6.01 -0.22 22.07
C LEU A 149 -6.37 1.23 22.41
N ASP A 150 -5.97 1.71 23.58
CA ASP A 150 -6.20 3.09 24.01
C ASP A 150 -5.47 4.09 23.09
N GLU A 151 -4.25 3.78 22.67
CA GLU A 151 -3.51 4.54 21.66
C GLU A 151 -4.26 4.61 20.33
N ALA A 152 -4.79 3.48 19.84
CA ALA A 152 -5.56 3.42 18.60
C ALA A 152 -6.88 4.21 18.69
N LYS A 153 -7.62 4.08 19.79
CA LYS A 153 -8.85 4.86 20.05
C LYS A 153 -8.54 6.36 20.10
N ASN A 154 -7.47 6.76 20.78
CA ASN A 154 -7.04 8.14 20.83
C ASN A 154 -6.65 8.67 19.44
N TYR A 155 -5.94 7.88 18.62
CA TYR A 155 -5.62 8.26 17.24
C TYR A 155 -6.89 8.55 16.42
N GLN A 156 -7.91 7.70 16.53
CA GLN A 156 -9.19 7.91 15.82
C GLN A 156 -9.97 9.14 16.31
N LEU A 157 -10.00 9.37 17.63
CA LEU A 157 -10.64 10.56 18.20
C LEU A 157 -9.94 11.85 17.76
N LEU A 158 -8.61 11.81 17.63
CA LEU A 158 -7.80 12.94 17.17
C LEU A 158 -7.88 13.18 15.66
N GLN A 159 -8.32 12.23 14.84
CA GLN A 159 -8.57 12.47 13.41
C GLN A 159 -9.67 13.52 13.17
N LEU A 160 -10.59 13.71 14.13
CA LEU A 160 -11.65 14.71 14.08
C LEU A 160 -11.18 16.13 14.50
N SER A 161 -9.97 16.26 15.06
CA SER A 161 -9.41 17.55 15.49
C SER A 161 -8.02 17.78 14.89
N THR A 162 -7.99 18.44 13.73
CA THR A 162 -6.79 19.02 13.12
C THR A 162 -6.11 19.95 14.15
N PRO A 163 -4.78 19.90 14.43
CA PRO A 163 -3.65 19.44 13.61
C PRO A 163 -2.51 18.77 14.45
N ILE A 164 -2.64 17.50 14.89
CA ILE A 164 -1.55 16.77 15.61
C ILE A 164 -0.95 15.65 14.75
N ARG A 165 -1.21 15.67 13.43
CA ARG A 165 -0.68 14.71 12.45
C ARG A 165 0.84 14.46 12.51
N PRO A 166 1.73 15.40 12.92
CA PRO A 166 3.17 15.13 12.91
C PRO A 166 3.71 14.37 14.13
N ALA A 167 3.03 14.39 15.28
CA ALA A 167 3.58 13.87 16.54
C ALA A 167 3.31 12.38 16.78
N MET A 168 2.33 11.80 16.09
CA MET A 168 1.94 10.39 16.20
C MET A 168 2.17 9.62 14.89
N GLN A 169 3.19 9.98 14.11
CA GLN A 169 3.55 9.21 12.91
C GLN A 169 4.47 8.06 13.30
N GLY A 170 3.90 6.86 13.46
CA GLY A 170 4.64 5.62 13.67
C GLY A 170 4.37 4.60 12.57
N LEU A 171 5.10 3.46 12.60
CA LEU A 171 4.85 2.33 11.69
C LEU A 171 3.39 1.83 11.76
N ARG A 172 2.71 2.02 12.92
CA ARG A 172 1.32 1.64 13.16
C ARG A 172 0.28 2.61 12.60
N THR A 173 0.66 3.83 12.24
CA THR A 173 -0.26 4.85 11.71
C THR A 173 -0.12 5.04 10.21
N ARG A 174 0.78 4.28 9.57
CA ARG A 174 0.96 4.23 8.11
C ARG A 174 0.25 2.98 7.59
N PRO A 175 -0.56 3.04 6.52
CA PRO A 175 -1.12 1.84 5.91
C PRO A 175 -0.03 0.93 5.33
N ARG A 176 -0.29 -0.39 5.30
CA ARG A 176 0.62 -1.34 4.62
C ARG A 176 0.64 -0.99 3.14
N ASN A 177 1.70 -1.38 2.45
CA ASN A 177 1.83 -1.26 0.99
C ASN A 177 0.86 -2.24 0.26
N SER A 178 -0.26 -2.61 0.91
CA SER A 178 -1.28 -3.54 0.43
C SER A 178 -2.20 -2.93 -0.59
N ASP A 179 -2.30 -1.61 -0.61
CA ASP A 179 -2.52 -0.93 -1.85
C ASP A 179 -1.12 -0.57 -2.34
N LYS A 180 -0.70 -1.18 -3.47
CA LYS A 180 -0.20 -0.33 -4.56
C LYS A 180 -1.02 0.94 -4.43
N PHE A 181 -0.43 2.10 -4.11
CA PHE A 181 -1.11 3.40 -4.27
C PHE A 181 -2.10 3.18 -5.37
N SER A 182 -3.41 3.04 -5.07
CA SER A 182 -4.32 2.49 -6.09
C SER A 182 -4.01 3.35 -7.29
N GLU A 183 -3.46 2.74 -8.35
CA GLU A 183 -2.78 3.51 -9.40
C GLU A 183 -3.92 4.11 -10.21
N VAL A 184 -4.53 5.11 -9.58
CA VAL A 184 -5.74 5.76 -9.98
C VAL A 184 -5.21 6.89 -10.81
N LEU A 185 -5.19 6.65 -12.12
CA LEU A 185 -4.91 7.71 -13.05
C LEU A 185 -6.09 8.67 -13.00
N TYR A 186 -5.80 9.92 -12.67
CA TYR A 186 -6.75 11.00 -12.82
C TYR A 186 -6.46 11.72 -14.14
N VAL A 187 -7.50 11.84 -14.95
CA VAL A 187 -7.53 12.74 -16.10
C VAL A 187 -8.31 13.97 -15.67
N VAL A 188 -7.62 15.11 -15.60
CA VAL A 188 -8.21 16.37 -15.13
C VAL A 188 -8.29 17.34 -16.31
N GLY A 189 -9.50 17.78 -16.65
CA GLY A 189 -9.73 18.77 -17.70
C GLY A 189 -9.24 18.33 -19.08
N GLY A 190 -8.61 19.24 -19.81
CA GLY A 190 -8.12 19.00 -21.17
C GLY A 190 -8.85 19.82 -22.23
N LEU A 191 -8.58 19.53 -23.51
CA LEU A 191 -9.15 20.23 -24.65
C LEU A 191 -9.86 19.23 -25.57
N CYS A 192 -11.18 19.34 -25.70
CA CYS A 192 -11.95 18.53 -26.64
C CYS A 192 -12.66 19.45 -27.64
N LYS A 193 -12.48 19.20 -28.95
CA LYS A 193 -13.11 19.99 -30.04
C LYS A 193 -12.95 21.52 -29.89
N ARG A 194 -11.79 21.96 -29.38
CA ARG A 194 -11.41 23.37 -29.08
C ARG A 194 -12.08 24.00 -27.85
N ALA A 195 -12.86 23.24 -27.08
CA ALA A 195 -13.40 23.69 -25.80
C ALA A 195 -12.58 23.12 -24.63
N ALA A 196 -12.33 23.95 -23.61
CA ALA A 196 -11.73 23.51 -22.36
C ALA A 196 -12.74 22.70 -21.54
N LEU A 197 -12.28 21.62 -20.90
CA LEU A 197 -13.11 20.75 -20.07
C LEU A 197 -12.92 21.05 -18.58
N ASP A 198 -13.99 20.88 -17.82
CA ASP A 198 -14.05 20.86 -16.35
C ASP A 198 -14.21 19.44 -15.80
N SER A 199 -14.47 18.47 -16.67
CA SER A 199 -14.64 17.06 -16.31
C SER A 199 -13.36 16.45 -15.76
N VAL A 200 -13.53 15.57 -14.79
CA VAL A 200 -12.44 14.82 -14.19
C VAL A 200 -12.85 13.36 -14.17
N GLU A 201 -11.96 12.50 -14.63
CA GLU A 201 -12.17 11.06 -14.71
C GLU A 201 -11.07 10.36 -13.94
N ARG A 202 -11.44 9.28 -13.23
CA ARG A 202 -10.50 8.41 -12.55
C ARG A 202 -10.52 7.03 -13.20
N PHE A 203 -9.34 6.49 -13.43
CA PHE A 203 -9.18 5.10 -13.85
C PHE A 203 -9.08 4.23 -12.62
N VAL A 204 -9.97 3.24 -12.50
CA VAL A 204 -9.90 2.26 -11.42
C VAL A 204 -9.46 0.93 -12.03
N ASN A 205 -8.28 0.47 -11.62
CA ASN A 205 -7.73 -0.81 -12.03
C ASN A 205 -8.14 -1.91 -11.04
N GLU A 206 -9.40 -2.34 -11.11
CA GLU A 206 -9.88 -3.53 -10.38
C GLU A 206 -9.39 -4.79 -11.10
N GLU A 207 -8.81 -5.75 -10.37
CA GLU A 207 -8.21 -6.99 -10.92
C GLU A 207 -9.13 -7.78 -11.87
N ALA A 208 -10.44 -7.59 -11.75
CA ALA A 208 -11.45 -8.25 -12.59
C ALA A 208 -11.90 -7.42 -13.80
N LYS A 209 -11.83 -6.07 -13.76
CA LYS A 209 -12.28 -5.20 -14.87
C LYS A 209 -11.78 -3.76 -14.71
N PRO A 210 -10.85 -3.28 -15.56
CA PRO A 210 -10.48 -1.87 -15.58
C PRO A 210 -11.66 -1.01 -16.04
N SER A 211 -11.93 0.10 -15.35
CA SER A 211 -13.02 1.02 -15.72
C SER A 211 -12.67 2.49 -15.46
N TRP A 212 -13.21 3.36 -16.31
CA TRP A 212 -13.18 4.81 -16.11
C TRP A 212 -14.44 5.25 -15.38
N GLN A 213 -14.28 6.09 -14.37
CA GLN A 213 -15.37 6.63 -13.56
C GLN A 213 -15.28 8.15 -13.52
N SER A 214 -16.39 8.83 -13.73
CA SER A 214 -16.46 10.29 -13.56
C SER A 214 -16.45 10.64 -12.07
N VAL A 215 -15.61 11.61 -11.69
CA VAL A 215 -15.57 12.20 -10.35
C VAL A 215 -16.08 13.64 -10.40
N ALA A 216 -16.10 14.33 -9.25
CA ALA A 216 -16.55 15.72 -9.20
C ALA A 216 -15.80 16.60 -10.22
N SER A 217 -16.55 17.37 -11.01
CA SER A 217 -16.02 18.33 -11.96
C SER A 217 -15.37 19.52 -11.23
N MET A 218 -14.36 20.12 -11.87
CA MET A 218 -13.74 21.36 -11.41
C MET A 218 -14.73 22.53 -11.44
N THR A 219 -14.44 23.57 -10.67
CA THR A 219 -15.26 24.80 -10.66
C THR A 219 -15.09 25.60 -11.96
N LYS A 220 -13.88 25.57 -12.54
CA LYS A 220 -13.56 26.24 -13.80
C LYS A 220 -13.09 25.24 -14.85
N LYS A 221 -13.46 25.51 -16.10
CA LYS A 221 -12.95 24.77 -17.27
C LYS A 221 -11.48 25.12 -17.47
N ARG A 222 -10.63 24.11 -17.63
CA ARG A 222 -9.18 24.32 -17.73
C ARG A 222 -8.59 23.46 -18.83
N GLY A 223 -8.05 24.10 -19.87
CA GLY A 223 -7.18 23.49 -20.87
C GLY A 223 -5.70 23.78 -20.56
N ALA A 224 -4.81 22.86 -20.93
CA ALA A 224 -3.35 23.01 -20.74
C ALA A 224 -2.95 23.45 -19.32
N LEU A 225 -3.61 22.91 -18.31
CA LEU A 225 -3.31 23.12 -16.89
C LEU A 225 -2.10 22.29 -16.44
N GLY A 226 -1.49 22.69 -15.33
CA GLY A 226 -0.55 21.84 -14.59
C GLY A 226 -1.28 21.04 -13.52
N VAL A 227 -0.91 19.78 -13.32
CA VAL A 227 -1.48 18.91 -12.28
C VAL A 227 -0.36 18.33 -11.42
N ALA A 228 -0.55 18.30 -10.10
CA ALA A 228 0.37 17.64 -9.17
C ALA A 228 -0.39 17.09 -7.96
N VAL A 229 0.20 16.11 -7.30
CA VAL A 229 -0.30 15.55 -6.04
C VAL A 229 0.54 16.12 -4.90
N LEU A 230 -0.09 16.59 -3.83
CA LEU A 230 0.59 17.04 -2.62
C LEU A 230 -0.26 16.72 -1.39
N ASP A 231 0.34 16.08 -0.38
CA ASP A 231 -0.34 15.68 0.86
C ASP A 231 -1.65 14.88 0.63
N ASN A 232 -1.66 13.99 -0.37
CA ASN A 232 -2.80 13.18 -0.82
C ASN A 232 -3.96 13.97 -1.46
N PHE A 233 -3.76 15.25 -1.76
CA PHE A 233 -4.70 16.05 -2.54
C PHE A 233 -4.18 16.25 -3.96
N LEU A 234 -5.10 16.37 -4.92
CA LEU A 234 -4.79 16.64 -6.32
C LEU A 234 -4.97 18.14 -6.57
N TYR A 235 -3.98 18.78 -7.17
CA TYR A 235 -3.97 20.22 -7.44
C TYR A 235 -4.02 20.49 -8.94
N ALA A 236 -5.01 21.27 -9.36
CA ALA A 236 -5.15 21.79 -10.72
C ALA A 236 -4.72 23.26 -10.74
N VAL A 237 -3.61 23.55 -11.43
CA VAL A 237 -2.93 24.86 -11.36
C VAL A 237 -2.96 25.54 -12.73
N GLY A 238 -3.50 26.76 -12.75
CA GLY A 238 -3.54 27.58 -13.96
C GLY A 238 -4.41 26.98 -15.06
N GLY A 239 -3.92 27.08 -16.30
CA GLY A 239 -4.65 26.67 -17.50
C GLY A 239 -5.34 27.84 -18.19
N LYS A 240 -5.96 27.54 -19.32
CA LYS A 240 -6.65 28.49 -20.17
C LYS A 240 -8.05 27.96 -20.50
N ASP A 241 -9.05 28.82 -20.43
CA ASP A 241 -10.38 28.57 -20.97
C ASP A 241 -10.54 29.27 -22.35
N GLU A 242 -11.76 29.41 -22.84
CA GLU A 242 -12.01 30.06 -24.13
C GLU A 242 -11.75 31.58 -24.11
N GLU A 243 -11.73 32.20 -22.92
CA GLU A 243 -11.74 33.66 -22.75
C GLU A 243 -10.47 34.20 -22.06
N GLU A 244 -9.88 33.45 -21.13
CA GLU A 244 -8.88 33.93 -20.18
C GLU A 244 -7.83 32.85 -19.79
N ILE A 245 -6.66 33.32 -19.37
CA ILE A 245 -5.64 32.50 -18.72
C ILE A 245 -5.78 32.65 -17.22
N HIS A 246 -5.84 31.52 -16.52
CA HIS A 246 -6.06 31.50 -15.08
C HIS A 246 -4.74 31.55 -14.29
N SER A 247 -4.76 32.25 -13.16
CA SER A 247 -3.79 32.10 -12.07
C SER A 247 -4.34 31.29 -10.89
N SER A 248 -5.64 31.02 -10.88
CA SER A 248 -6.29 30.28 -9.80
C SER A 248 -5.83 28.82 -9.74
N ILE A 249 -5.82 28.29 -8.52
CA ILE A 249 -5.50 26.90 -8.20
C ILE A 249 -6.73 26.26 -7.55
N GLU A 250 -7.07 25.04 -7.95
CA GLU A 250 -8.11 24.25 -7.30
C GLU A 250 -7.48 23.00 -6.69
N ARG A 251 -7.98 22.61 -5.51
CA ARG A 251 -7.55 21.40 -4.80
C ARG A 251 -8.71 20.43 -4.69
N TYR A 252 -8.50 19.22 -5.16
CA TYR A 252 -9.43 18.11 -5.06
C TYR A 252 -9.06 17.19 -3.88
N ASP A 253 -10.08 16.86 -3.10
CA ASP A 253 -10.02 15.86 -2.04
C ASP A 253 -10.65 14.54 -2.52
N PRO A 254 -9.86 13.48 -2.74
CA PRO A 254 -10.37 12.18 -3.14
C PRO A 254 -11.29 11.52 -2.11
N THR A 255 -11.17 11.87 -0.83
CA THR A 255 -11.97 11.27 0.26
C THR A 255 -13.39 11.82 0.29
N THR A 256 -13.55 13.12 0.04
CA THR A 256 -14.87 13.78 0.00
C THR A 256 -15.41 13.91 -1.42
N ASN A 257 -14.61 13.61 -2.45
CA ASN A 257 -14.93 13.80 -3.86
C ASN A 257 -15.38 15.24 -4.16
N GLN A 258 -14.60 16.22 -3.72
CA GLN A 258 -14.94 17.65 -3.88
C GLN A 258 -13.71 18.50 -4.23
N TRP A 259 -13.95 19.55 -5.03
CA TRP A 259 -12.97 20.59 -5.34
C TRP A 259 -13.13 21.78 -4.40
N SER A 260 -12.01 22.37 -3.98
CA SER A 260 -11.93 23.53 -3.11
C SER A 260 -11.04 24.62 -3.73
N ASN A 261 -11.44 25.87 -3.55
CA ASN A 261 -10.72 27.06 -4.04
C ASN A 261 -9.89 27.75 -2.94
N ASP A 262 -9.66 27.08 -1.81
CA ASP A 262 -9.03 27.64 -0.62
C ASP A 262 -7.48 27.74 -0.73
N VAL A 263 -6.96 27.69 -1.96
CA VAL A 263 -5.53 27.70 -2.25
C VAL A 263 -5.14 29.04 -2.85
N ALA A 264 -4.01 29.60 -2.39
CA ALA A 264 -3.50 30.87 -2.90
C ALA A 264 -3.26 30.80 -4.42
N PRO A 265 -3.68 31.81 -5.20
CA PRO A 265 -3.46 31.83 -6.63
C PRO A 265 -1.98 32.02 -6.95
N MET A 266 -1.57 31.61 -8.15
CA MET A 266 -0.24 31.92 -8.69
C MET A 266 -0.04 33.44 -8.83
N LEU A 267 1.19 33.90 -8.62
CA LEU A 267 1.58 35.30 -8.83
C LEU A 267 1.45 35.74 -10.28
N THR A 268 1.50 34.80 -11.22
CA THR A 268 1.38 35.07 -12.66
C THR A 268 0.46 34.03 -13.29
N ARG A 269 -0.42 34.50 -14.18
CA ARG A 269 -1.31 33.65 -14.99
C ARG A 269 -0.47 32.84 -15.97
N ARG A 270 -0.68 31.53 -16.03
CA ARG A 270 0.10 30.61 -16.90
C ARG A 270 -0.79 29.49 -17.43
N TRP A 271 -0.49 29.07 -18.66
CA TRP A 271 -1.02 27.86 -19.32
C TRP A 271 0.19 27.10 -19.90
N VAL A 272 0.09 25.78 -20.05
CA VAL A 272 1.23 24.88 -20.32
C VAL A 272 2.26 24.91 -19.17
N ALA A 273 1.77 24.89 -17.92
CA ALA A 273 2.64 24.90 -16.76
C ALA A 273 3.17 23.50 -16.46
N MET A 274 4.49 23.33 -16.38
CA MET A 274 5.11 22.15 -15.79
C MET A 274 5.18 22.32 -14.28
N MET A 275 4.71 21.32 -13.54
CA MET A 275 4.80 21.27 -12.08
C MET A 275 5.80 20.21 -11.66
N VAL A 276 6.60 20.52 -10.64
CA VAL A 276 7.57 19.60 -10.06
C VAL A 276 7.26 19.50 -8.57
N GLN A 277 6.97 18.28 -8.10
CA GLN A 277 6.84 18.01 -6.68
C GLN A 277 8.24 17.77 -6.10
N THR A 278 8.69 18.65 -5.21
CA THR A 278 9.95 18.43 -4.49
C THR A 278 9.69 17.52 -3.30
N ILE A 279 10.11 16.26 -3.39
CA ILE A 279 10.16 15.36 -2.23
C ILE A 279 11.42 15.73 -1.42
N TRP A 280 11.24 16.30 -0.23
CA TRP A 280 12.34 16.72 0.65
C TRP A 280 13.09 15.56 1.35
N THR A 281 12.78 14.30 1.05
CA THR A 281 13.44 13.14 1.68
C THR A 281 14.78 12.75 1.03
N LEU A 282 15.23 13.42 -0.03
CA LEU A 282 16.50 13.08 -0.72
C LEU A 282 17.57 14.19 -0.69
N LEU A 283 17.39 15.26 0.10
CA LEU A 283 18.39 16.34 0.20
C LEU A 283 19.38 16.20 1.37
N ASN A 284 19.26 15.14 2.18
CA ASN A 284 20.30 14.72 3.11
C ASN A 284 20.87 13.39 2.61
N VAL A 285 22.19 13.38 2.37
CA VAL A 285 23.00 12.29 1.80
C VAL A 285 23.01 12.29 0.27
N MET A 286 23.89 13.11 -0.31
CA MET A 286 24.96 12.67 -1.23
C MET A 286 25.82 13.89 -1.59
N THR A 287 26.80 14.19 -0.75
CA THR A 287 28.02 14.85 -1.21
C THR A 287 28.81 13.81 -1.99
N VAL A 288 28.83 13.97 -3.32
CA VAL A 288 29.89 13.63 -4.28
C VAL A 288 30.69 12.35 -3.96
N ASP A 289 30.34 11.23 -4.60
CA ASP A 289 31.23 10.59 -5.59
C ASP A 289 30.54 9.43 -6.32
N GLU A 290 30.85 9.37 -7.62
CA GLU A 290 30.72 8.26 -8.57
C GLU A 290 29.35 7.78 -9.12
N ILE A 291 29.31 7.89 -10.46
CA ILE A 291 28.34 7.50 -11.46
C ILE A 291 28.34 5.98 -11.64
N SER A 292 27.16 5.32 -11.58
CA SER A 292 26.82 4.19 -12.48
C SER A 292 25.33 3.72 -12.39
N GLY A 293 24.48 4.25 -13.29
CA GLY A 293 23.25 3.62 -13.87
C GLY A 293 21.99 3.39 -12.99
N PRO A 294 20.86 2.93 -13.57
CA PRO A 294 20.32 3.16 -14.92
C PRO A 294 19.21 4.24 -14.93
N VAL A 295 19.03 4.85 -16.09
CA VAL A 295 18.09 5.93 -16.39
C VAL A 295 16.64 5.41 -16.33
N TRP A 296 15.81 6.00 -15.48
CA TRP A 296 14.35 5.83 -15.55
C TRP A 296 13.82 6.62 -16.74
N HIS A 297 13.44 5.92 -17.81
CA HIS A 297 12.82 6.49 -18.99
C HIS A 297 11.42 7.02 -18.66
N LEU A 298 11.25 8.35 -18.72
CA LEU A 298 9.93 8.99 -18.78
C LEU A 298 9.37 8.77 -20.19
N CYS A 299 8.48 7.79 -20.35
CA CYS A 299 7.83 7.52 -21.63
C CYS A 299 6.70 8.55 -21.84
N VAL A 300 7.00 9.62 -22.59
CA VAL A 300 5.97 10.54 -23.12
C VAL A 300 5.70 10.10 -24.56
N HIS A 301 4.59 9.39 -24.77
CA HIS A 301 4.08 9.16 -26.12
C HIS A 301 3.43 10.46 -26.61
N VAL A 302 4.14 11.19 -27.46
CA VAL A 302 3.58 12.27 -28.28
C VAL A 302 3.19 11.63 -29.61
N GLU A 303 1.92 11.31 -29.81
CA GLU A 303 1.41 11.06 -31.16
C GLU A 303 1.24 12.43 -31.86
N GLU A 304 2.23 12.79 -32.66
CA GLU A 304 2.04 13.78 -33.73
C GLU A 304 1.24 13.12 -34.86
N ASN A 305 0.01 13.57 -35.09
CA ASN A 305 -0.62 13.44 -36.40
C ASN A 305 -0.96 14.83 -36.92
N LEU A 306 -0.09 15.31 -37.81
CA LEU A 306 -0.35 16.38 -38.76
C LEU A 306 -1.19 15.80 -39.92
N LEU A 307 -2.33 16.47 -40.18
CA LEU A 307 -3.10 16.55 -41.43
C LEU A 307 -3.45 15.25 -42.19
#